data_AF-A0A522LPP3-F1
#
_entry.id   AF-A0A522LPP3-F1
#
_cell.length_a   1.000
_cell.length_b   1.000
_cell.length_c   1.000
_cell.angle_alpha   90.00
_cell.angle_beta   90.00
_cell.angle_gamma   90.00
#
_symmetry.space_group_name_H-M   'P 1'
#
loop_
_entity.id
_entity.type
_entity.pdbx_description
1 polymer ?
#
loop_
_entity_poly.entity_id
_entity_poly.type
_entity_poly.pdbx_seq_one_letter_code
_entity_poly.pdbx_strand_id
1 'polypeptide(L)'
;MPDLHAAKRYLDATDPVDKLRLTHAAWQACLAGELRPTASSPPPEPIGPPGRPAKPRLVDARKLPQRGLGSAEGRAALVHAVAHIEFNAI
;
A
#
# COMPACT_ATOMS: atom_id res chain seq x y z
N MET A 1 6.28 -11.35 -18.11
CA MET A 1 4.89 -10.84 -17.98
C MET A 1 4.60 -10.68 -16.50
N PRO A 2 4.07 -9.54 -16.04
CA PRO A 2 3.74 -9.36 -14.63
C PRO A 2 2.52 -10.23 -14.29
N ASP A 3 2.76 -11.33 -13.60
CA ASP A 3 1.74 -12.25 -13.10
C ASP A 3 0.88 -11.54 -12.04
N LEU A 4 -0.42 -11.80 -12.03
CA LEU A 4 -1.36 -11.26 -11.03
C LEU A 4 -0.92 -11.60 -9.60
N HIS A 5 -0.23 -12.73 -9.40
CA HIS A 5 0.37 -13.11 -8.12
C HIS A 5 1.52 -12.21 -7.66
N ALA A 6 2.06 -11.35 -8.53
CA ALA A 6 2.99 -10.30 -8.12
C ALA A 6 2.36 -9.32 -7.13
N ALA A 7 1.01 -9.25 -7.06
CA ALA A 7 0.31 -8.42 -6.10
C ALA A 7 0.60 -8.78 -4.65
N LYS A 8 0.82 -10.07 -4.37
CA LYS A 8 1.21 -10.54 -3.04
C LYS A 8 2.54 -9.94 -2.57
N ARG A 9 3.46 -9.65 -3.49
CA ARG A 9 4.80 -9.14 -3.14
C ARG A 9 4.77 -7.75 -2.52
N TYR A 10 3.86 -6.86 -2.95
CA TYR A 10 3.72 -5.56 -2.29
C TYR A 10 2.96 -5.66 -0.98
N LEU A 11 1.99 -6.58 -0.87
CA LEU A 11 1.28 -6.83 0.39
C LEU A 11 2.22 -7.38 1.47
N ASP A 12 3.14 -8.26 1.10
CA ASP A 12 4.10 -8.89 2.01
C ASP A 12 5.33 -8.01 2.31
N ALA A 13 5.55 -6.93 1.56
CA ALA A 13 6.70 -6.05 1.76
C ALA A 13 6.66 -5.42 3.16
N THR A 14 7.77 -5.52 3.89
CA THR A 14 7.90 -5.00 5.26
C THR A 14 8.63 -3.65 5.31
N ASP A 15 9.43 -3.32 4.29
CA ASP A 15 10.06 -2.01 4.14
C ASP A 15 9.10 -1.03 3.43
N PRO A 16 8.81 0.14 4.02
CA PRO A 16 7.94 1.16 3.41
C PRO A 16 8.37 1.61 2.01
N VAL A 17 9.68 1.78 1.78
CA VAL A 17 10.23 2.25 0.50
C VAL A 17 10.02 1.20 -0.57
N ASP A 18 10.30 -0.07 -0.27
CA ASP A 18 10.03 -1.16 -1.20
C ASP A 18 8.56 -1.37 -1.45
N LYS A 19 7.73 -1.28 -0.40
CA LYS A 19 6.27 -1.37 -0.53
C LYS A 19 5.73 -0.28 -1.47
N LEU A 20 6.19 0.96 -1.32
CA LEU A 20 5.81 2.07 -2.20
C LEU A 20 6.26 1.81 -3.65
N ARG A 21 7.52 1.40 -3.85
CA ARG A 21 8.07 1.09 -5.18
C ARG A 21 7.27 -0.02 -5.88
N LEU A 22 6.98 -1.11 -5.16
CA LEU A 22 6.25 -2.26 -5.70
C LEU A 22 4.78 -1.92 -5.98
N THR A 23 4.13 -1.16 -5.10
CA THR A 23 2.74 -0.70 -5.30
C THR A 23 2.64 0.20 -6.53
N HIS A 24 3.59 1.14 -6.71
CA HIS A 24 3.61 2.00 -7.90
C HIS A 24 3.82 1.19 -9.18
N ALA A 25 4.76 0.24 -9.18
CA ALA A 25 4.99 -0.61 -10.35
C ALA A 25 3.75 -1.46 -10.69
N ALA A 26 3.09 -2.04 -9.68
CA ALA A 26 1.86 -2.80 -9.87
C ALA A 26 0.73 -1.92 -10.41
N TRP A 27 0.57 -0.69 -9.91
CA TRP A 27 -0.41 0.27 -10.41
C TRP A 27 -0.17 0.61 -11.89
N GLN A 28 1.08 0.87 -12.30
CA GLN A 28 1.40 1.15 -13.70
C GLN A 28 1.09 -0.07 -14.60
N ALA A 29 1.45 -1.28 -14.19
CA ALA A 29 1.10 -2.50 -14.92
C ALA A 29 -0.41 -2.75 -15.00
N CYS A 30 -1.17 -2.36 -13.96
CA CYS A 30 -2.62 -2.40 -13.96
C CYS A 30 -3.22 -1.48 -15.03
N LEU A 31 -2.76 -0.21 -15.07
CA LEU A 31 -3.19 0.78 -16.05
C LEU A 31 -2.84 0.37 -17.49
N ALA A 32 -1.69 -0.27 -17.68
CA ALA A 32 -1.27 -0.82 -18.97
C ALA A 32 -2.02 -2.10 -19.37
N GLY A 33 -2.86 -2.66 -18.48
CA GLY A 33 -3.60 -3.91 -18.73
C GLY A 33 -2.73 -5.17 -18.73
N GLU A 34 -1.52 -5.08 -18.16
CA GLU A 34 -0.50 -6.13 -18.16
C GLU A 34 -0.65 -7.12 -17.00
N LEU A 35 -1.35 -6.74 -15.92
CA LEU A 35 -1.65 -7.63 -14.80
C LEU A 35 -2.73 -8.64 -15.19
N ARG A 36 -2.32 -9.83 -15.64
CA ARG A 36 -3.23 -10.92 -16.00
C ARG A 36 -2.73 -12.26 -15.48
N PRO A 37 -3.64 -13.14 -15.02
CA PRO A 37 -3.26 -14.52 -14.71
C PRO A 37 -2.86 -15.25 -16.00
N THR A 38 -1.87 -16.11 -15.88
CA THR A 38 -1.43 -17.02 -16.95
C THR A 38 -2.01 -18.42 -16.73
N ALA A 39 -2.00 -19.27 -17.74
CA ALA A 39 -2.45 -20.66 -17.59
C ALA A 39 -1.65 -21.46 -16.54
N SER A 40 -0.43 -21.02 -16.23
CA SER A 40 0.44 -21.58 -15.19
C SER A 40 0.31 -20.89 -13.82
N SER A 41 -0.53 -19.85 -13.69
CA SER A 41 -0.68 -19.15 -12.42
C SER A 41 -1.36 -20.06 -11.38
N PRO A 42 -0.86 -20.14 -10.14
CA PRO A 42 -1.48 -20.95 -9.09
C PRO A 42 -2.89 -20.43 -8.74
N PRO A 43 -3.72 -21.23 -8.06
CA PRO A 43 -5.00 -20.76 -7.55
C PRO A 43 -4.80 -19.58 -6.58
N PRO A 44 -5.79 -18.68 -6.43
CA PRO A 44 -5.71 -17.59 -5.47
C PRO A 44 -5.60 -18.14 -4.05
N GLU A 45 -4.66 -17.59 -3.28
CA GLU A 45 -4.50 -17.87 -1.86
C GLU A 45 -5.29 -16.87 -1.01
N PRO A 46 -5.72 -17.23 0.21
CA PRO A 46 -6.27 -16.27 1.16
C PRO A 46 -5.32 -15.11 1.43
N ILE A 47 -5.84 -13.89 1.48
CA ILE A 47 -5.06 -12.70 1.82
C ILE A 47 -4.75 -12.72 3.32
N GLY A 48 -3.47 -12.93 3.66
CA GLY A 48 -2.95 -12.84 5.03
C GLY A 48 -2.73 -11.40 5.51
N PRO A 49 -2.26 -11.22 6.76
CA PRO A 49 -1.88 -9.91 7.26
C PRO A 49 -0.75 -9.29 6.40
N PRO A 50 -0.79 -7.98 6.12
CA PRO A 50 0.27 -7.34 5.33
C PRO A 50 1.60 -7.31 6.09
N GLY A 51 2.69 -7.25 5.33
CA GLY A 51 4.03 -7.03 5.86
C GLY A 51 4.10 -5.72 6.63
N ARG A 52 4.76 -5.74 7.78
CA ARG A 52 4.95 -4.57 8.66
C ARG A 52 6.43 -4.38 8.98
N PRO A 53 6.92 -3.14 9.10
CA PRO A 53 8.26 -2.89 9.60
C PRO A 53 8.44 -3.47 11.01
N ALA A 54 9.63 -4.00 11.31
CA ALA A 54 9.93 -4.63 12.61
C ALA A 54 9.73 -3.67 13.79
N LYS A 55 9.95 -2.36 13.58
CA LYS A 55 9.68 -1.32 14.58
C LYS A 55 9.19 -0.04 13.89
N PRO A 56 7.93 0.37 14.10
CA PRO A 56 7.46 1.67 13.64
C PRO A 56 8.28 2.78 14.30
N ARG A 57 8.68 3.80 13.52
CA ARG A 57 9.29 5.01 14.09
C ARG A 57 8.21 5.80 14.80
N LEU A 58 8.31 5.90 16.13
CA LEU A 58 7.43 6.75 16.91
C LEU A 58 7.71 8.22 16.60
N VAL A 59 6.64 8.98 16.35
CA VAL A 59 6.70 10.43 16.16
C VAL A 59 5.83 11.10 17.21
N ASP A 60 6.28 12.25 17.72
CA ASP A 60 5.50 13.06 18.67
C ASP A 60 4.20 13.53 18.00
N ALA A 61 3.08 13.43 18.72
CA ALA A 61 1.76 13.79 18.19
C ALA A 61 1.70 15.24 17.67
N ARG A 62 2.50 16.16 18.22
CA ARG A 62 2.57 17.56 17.79
C ARG A 62 3.25 17.74 16.43
N LYS A 63 4.00 16.73 15.97
CA LYS A 63 4.63 16.70 14.64
C LYS A 63 3.71 16.10 13.57
N LEU A 64 2.56 15.54 13.95
CA LEU A 64 1.58 15.06 12.99
C LEU A 64 0.80 16.24 12.38
N PRO A 65 0.52 16.21 11.07
CA PRO A 65 -0.32 17.22 10.45
C PRO A 65 -1.71 17.21 11.09
N GLN A 66 -2.23 18.41 11.36
CA GLN A 66 -3.57 18.58 11.92
C GLN A 66 -4.63 18.13 10.92
N ARG A 67 -5.51 17.22 11.36
CA ARG A 67 -6.57 16.65 10.54
C ARG A 67 -7.79 17.54 10.70
N GLY A 68 -8.15 18.29 9.66
CA GLY A 68 -9.29 19.19 9.69
C GLY A 68 -9.89 19.40 8.32
N LEU A 69 -11.21 19.55 8.24
CA LEU A 69 -11.91 19.74 6.96
C LEU A 69 -11.77 21.17 6.38
N GLY A 70 -11.22 22.09 7.17
CA GLY A 70 -11.17 23.52 6.88
C GLY A 70 -10.19 23.95 5.80
N SER A 71 -9.24 23.11 5.39
CA SER A 71 -8.30 23.39 4.29
C SER A 71 -8.11 22.20 3.36
N ALA A 72 -7.56 22.43 2.17
CA ALA A 72 -7.25 21.35 1.23
C ALA A 72 -6.21 20.39 1.81
N GLU A 73 -5.21 20.92 2.51
CA GLU A 73 -4.15 20.17 3.18
C GLU A 73 -4.72 19.34 4.34
N GLY A 74 -5.64 19.91 5.13
CA GLY A 74 -6.29 19.20 6.22
C GLY A 74 -7.20 18.07 5.74
N ARG A 75 -7.90 18.27 4.60
CA ARG A 75 -8.67 17.21 3.94
C ARG A 75 -7.77 16.12 3.38
N ALA A 76 -6.65 16.48 2.74
CA ALA A 76 -5.66 15.51 2.27
C ALA A 76 -5.05 14.71 3.44
N ALA A 77 -4.74 15.35 4.56
CA ALA A 77 -4.25 14.68 5.77
C ALA A 77 -5.31 13.77 6.41
N LEU A 78 -6.59 14.15 6.35
CA LEU A 78 -7.70 13.31 6.80
C LEU A 78 -7.87 12.08 5.90
N VAL A 79 -7.91 12.27 4.58
CA VAL A 79 -7.98 11.17 3.60
C VAL A 79 -6.78 10.24 3.76
N HIS A 80 -5.59 10.80 3.95
CA HIS A 80 -4.38 10.04 4.23
C HIS A 80 -4.48 9.26 5.55
N ALA A 81 -5.05 9.83 6.61
CA ALA A 81 -5.25 9.13 7.89
C ALA A 81 -6.31 8.04 7.82
N VAL A 82 -7.41 8.26 7.09
CA VAL A 82 -8.45 7.24 6.83
C VAL A 82 -7.88 6.14 5.96
N ALA A 83 -7.10 6.50 4.93
CA ALA A 83 -6.30 5.56 4.18
C ALA A 83 -5.44 4.77 5.18
N HIS A 84 -4.58 5.34 6.01
CA HIS A 84 -3.81 4.59 7.02
C HIS A 84 -4.62 3.69 7.96
N ILE A 85 -5.88 4.01 8.25
CA ILE A 85 -6.78 3.15 9.06
C ILE A 85 -7.26 1.95 8.24
N GLU A 86 -7.64 2.16 6.98
CA GLU A 86 -8.01 1.10 6.04
C GLU A 86 -6.78 0.42 5.39
N PHE A 87 -5.60 0.99 5.60
CA PHE A 87 -4.31 0.70 4.98
C PHE A 87 -3.29 0.50 6.10
N ASN A 88 -3.28 -0.69 6.70
CA ASN A 88 -2.07 -1.31 7.27
C ASN A 88 -0.93 -1.47 6.22
N ALA A 89 -0.98 -0.73 5.11
CA ALA A 89 -0.23 -0.90 3.89
C ALA A 89 0.70 0.29 3.57
N ILE A 90 1.15 1.00 4.62
CA ILE A 90 2.57 1.39 4.73
C ILE A 90 3.11 0.82 6.05
#